data_AF-A0A852N622-F1
#
_entry.id   AF-A0A852N622-F1
#
_cell.length_a   1.000
_cell.length_b   1.000
_cell.length_c   1.000
_cell.angle_alpha   90.00
_cell.angle_beta   90.00
_cell.angle_gamma   90.00
#
_symmetry.space_group_name_H-M   'P 1'
#
loop_
_entity.id
_entity.type
_entity.pdbx_description
1 polymer ?
#
loop_
_entity_poly.entity_id
_entity_poly.type
_entity_poly.pdbx_seq_one_letter_code
_entity_poly.pdbx_strand_id
1 'polypeptide(L)'
;MKGDEIRDQETEWGGVVPNSDGTFHTWARIEARPEEREQYRCRVEHPGMTEPGIFAWEPKSGGNLTLVVAVSVIAVVVAVLIGFFVWKLQSGNAWDGGQEGARIHPAPFRESSATDADPTV
;
A
#
# COMPACT_ATOMS: atom_id res chain seq x y z
N MET A 1 -13.23 30.79 20.34
CA MET A 1 -13.68 30.57 21.73
C MET A 1 -13.37 29.14 22.15
N LYS A 2 -13.20 28.91 23.45
CA LYS A 2 -13.14 27.57 24.06
C LYS A 2 -14.32 27.46 25.03
N GLY A 3 -15.28 26.58 24.75
CA GLY A 3 -16.60 26.67 25.40
C GLY A 3 -17.23 28.04 25.14
N ASP A 4 -17.54 28.78 26.22
CA ASP A 4 -18.09 30.15 26.13
C ASP A 4 -17.02 31.25 26.28
N GLU A 5 -15.75 30.88 26.50
CA GLU A 5 -14.67 31.85 26.72
C GLU A 5 -14.02 32.30 25.40
N ILE A 6 -13.98 33.62 25.17
CA ILE A 6 -13.28 34.24 24.04
C ILE A 6 -11.79 34.36 24.38
N ARG A 7 -10.92 33.88 23.48
CA ARG A 7 -9.46 33.82 23.72
C ARG A 7 -8.68 34.79 22.82
N ASP A 8 -8.99 36.07 22.92
CA ASP A 8 -8.42 37.09 22.01
C ASP A 8 -6.91 37.29 22.17
N GLN A 9 -6.38 37.17 23.39
CA GLN A 9 -4.94 37.36 23.67
C GLN A 9 -4.05 36.28 23.00
N GLU A 10 -4.57 35.07 22.83
CA GLU A 10 -3.87 33.94 22.21
C GLU A 10 -4.22 33.81 20.71
N THR A 11 -5.15 34.63 20.22
CA THR A 11 -5.62 34.58 18.84
C THR A 11 -4.90 35.65 18.02
N GLU A 12 -4.21 35.22 16.97
CA GLU A 12 -3.67 36.09 15.94
C GLU A 12 -4.75 36.44 14.93
N TRP A 13 -4.85 37.72 14.57
CA TRP A 13 -5.87 38.24 13.66
C TRP A 13 -5.24 38.79 12.39
N GLY A 14 -5.77 38.37 11.25
CA GLY A 14 -5.50 38.99 9.97
C GLY A 14 -6.33 40.25 9.78
N GLY A 15 -5.73 41.28 9.17
CA GLY A 15 -6.47 42.47 8.74
C GLY A 15 -7.61 42.12 7.78
N VAL A 16 -8.55 43.06 7.63
CA VAL A 16 -9.66 42.95 6.67
C VAL A 16 -9.18 43.43 5.31
N VAL A 17 -9.18 42.54 4.32
CA VAL A 17 -8.66 42.78 2.97
C VAL A 17 -9.82 42.70 1.96
N PRO A 18 -9.98 43.70 1.07
CA PRO A 18 -11.02 43.66 0.04
C PRO A 18 -10.65 42.70 -1.10
N ASN A 19 -11.67 42.06 -1.66
CA ASN A 19 -11.58 41.20 -2.85
C ASN A 19 -12.01 41.96 -4.11
N SER A 20 -11.66 41.42 -5.29
CA SER A 20 -12.06 42.01 -6.58
C SER A 20 -13.56 41.95 -6.86
N ASP A 21 -14.27 41.05 -6.19
CA ASP A 21 -15.72 40.85 -6.32
C ASP A 21 -16.54 41.75 -5.38
N GLY A 22 -15.87 42.63 -4.61
CA GLY A 22 -16.52 43.52 -3.65
C GLY A 22 -16.80 42.88 -2.28
N THR A 23 -16.36 41.65 -2.04
CA THR A 23 -16.39 41.02 -0.71
C THR A 23 -15.11 41.32 0.09
N PHE A 24 -15.07 40.87 1.34
CA PHE A 24 -13.91 41.05 2.22
C PHE A 24 -13.44 39.71 2.78
N HIS A 25 -12.13 39.58 2.99
CA HIS A 25 -11.51 38.46 3.68
C HIS A 25 -10.78 38.93 4.95
N THR A 26 -10.86 38.11 5.99
CA THR A 26 -10.12 38.23 7.25
C THR A 26 -9.94 36.82 7.82
N TRP A 27 -9.08 36.65 8.82
CA TRP A 27 -8.83 35.36 9.45
C TRP A 27 -8.44 35.51 10.92
N ALA A 28 -8.63 34.43 11.67
CA ALA A 28 -8.19 34.29 13.06
C ALA A 28 -7.45 32.95 13.20
N ARG A 29 -6.33 32.93 13.90
CA ARG A 29 -5.52 31.72 14.15
C ARG A 29 -5.21 31.62 15.63
N ILE A 30 -5.36 30.42 16.18
CA ILE A 30 -4.95 30.10 17.54
C ILE A 30 -4.16 28.79 17.51
N GLU A 31 -3.10 28.72 18.31
CA GLU A 31 -2.34 27.49 18.46
C GLU A 31 -3.03 26.59 19.49
N ALA A 32 -3.46 25.40 19.06
CA ALA A 32 -4.20 24.46 19.89
C ALA A 32 -3.50 23.10 19.96
N ARG A 33 -3.30 22.62 21.19
CA ARG A 33 -2.81 21.26 21.44
C ARG A 33 -3.79 20.23 20.86
N PRO A 34 -3.29 19.11 20.29
CA PRO A 34 -4.14 18.10 19.65
C PRO A 34 -5.31 17.61 20.53
N GLU A 35 -5.09 17.48 21.83
CA GLU A 35 -6.06 16.97 22.81
C GLU A 35 -7.19 17.97 23.11
N GLU A 36 -6.95 19.25 22.83
CA GLU A 36 -7.88 20.35 23.14
C GLU A 36 -8.61 20.87 21.90
N ARG A 37 -8.26 20.43 20.68
CA ARG A 37 -8.81 20.95 19.42
C ARG A 37 -10.33 20.91 19.35
N GLU A 38 -10.92 19.82 19.82
CA GLU A 38 -12.37 19.62 19.86
C GLU A 38 -13.10 20.59 20.82
N GLN A 39 -12.38 21.22 21.75
CA GLN A 39 -12.92 22.21 22.69
C GLN A 39 -12.99 23.61 22.07
N TYR A 40 -12.26 23.85 20.98
CA TYR A 40 -12.22 25.14 20.30
C TYR A 40 -13.32 25.24 19.25
N ARG A 41 -13.96 26.40 19.21
CA ARG A 41 -14.89 26.78 18.16
C ARG A 41 -14.57 28.17 17.63
N CYS A 42 -14.64 28.33 16.30
CA CYS A 42 -14.56 29.62 15.65
C CYS A 42 -15.96 30.27 15.69
N ARG A 43 -16.03 31.51 16.17
CA ARG A 43 -17.27 32.30 16.23
C ARG A 43 -17.13 33.45 15.25
N VAL A 44 -18.07 33.55 14.31
CA VAL A 44 -18.09 34.57 13.27
C VAL A 44 -19.36 35.40 13.42
N GLU A 45 -19.17 36.68 13.69
CA GLU A 45 -20.26 37.66 13.76
C GLU A 45 -20.19 38.56 12.52
N HIS A 46 -21.32 38.67 11.81
CA HIS A 46 -21.42 39.49 10.62
C HIS A 46 -22.81 40.12 10.56
N PRO A 47 -22.95 41.42 10.23
CA PRO A 47 -24.26 42.10 10.20
C PRO A 47 -25.30 41.45 9.27
N GLY A 48 -24.85 40.72 8.25
CA GLY A 48 -25.72 39.95 7.36
C GLY A 48 -26.26 38.64 7.95
N MET A 49 -25.86 38.25 9.16
CA MET A 49 -26.33 37.06 9.85
C MET A 49 -27.08 37.44 11.13
N THR A 50 -28.31 36.94 11.29
CA THR A 50 -29.12 37.17 12.50
C THR A 50 -28.50 36.51 13.73
N GLU A 51 -27.80 35.39 13.52
CA GLU A 51 -27.12 34.62 14.56
C GLU A 51 -25.63 34.47 14.23
N PRO A 52 -24.76 34.36 15.26
CA PRO A 52 -23.34 34.10 15.07
C PRO A 52 -23.11 32.72 14.46
N GLY A 53 -22.23 32.64 13.45
CA GLY A 53 -21.77 31.36 12.90
C GLY A 53 -20.77 30.70 13.85
N ILE A 54 -21.06 29.47 14.29
CA ILE A 54 -20.18 28.70 15.17
C ILE A 54 -19.64 27.47 14.44
N PHE A 55 -18.33 27.43 14.21
CA PHE A 55 -17.65 26.37 13.47
C PHE A 55 -16.73 25.59 14.41
N ALA A 56 -16.85 24.25 14.43
CA ALA A 56 -15.95 23.38 15.17
C ALA A 56 -14.71 23.05 14.34
N TRP A 57 -13.64 22.61 15.00
CA TRP A 57 -12.45 22.13 14.30
C TRP A 57 -12.79 20.88 13.47
N GLU A 58 -12.34 20.83 12.22
CA GLU A 58 -12.54 19.64 11.38
C GLU A 58 -11.61 18.51 11.83
N PRO A 59 -12.14 17.32 12.16
CA PRO A 59 -11.31 16.20 12.53
C PRO A 59 -10.40 15.86 11.35
N LYS A 60 -9.12 15.62 11.62
CA LYS A 60 -8.19 15.22 10.56
C LYS A 60 -8.67 13.89 10.01
N SER A 61 -9.29 13.92 8.83
CA SER A 61 -9.83 12.70 8.23
C SER A 61 -8.68 11.73 8.00
N GLY A 62 -8.77 10.55 8.62
CA GLY A 62 -7.79 9.47 8.47
C GLY A 62 -7.79 8.84 7.07
N GLY A 63 -8.37 9.51 6.06
CA GLY A 63 -8.65 8.95 4.74
C GLY A 63 -7.41 8.36 4.06
N ASN A 64 -6.26 9.00 4.20
CA ASN A 64 -5.01 8.49 3.64
C ASN A 64 -4.53 7.20 4.31
N LEU A 65 -4.66 7.08 5.64
CA LEU A 65 -4.23 5.89 6.37
C LEU A 65 -5.16 4.71 6.07
N THR A 66 -6.47 4.94 6.08
CA THR A 66 -7.46 3.92 5.77
C THR A 66 -7.29 3.36 4.35
N LEU A 67 -7.01 4.23 3.37
CA LEU A 67 -6.74 3.83 1.99
C LEU A 67 -5.47 2.97 1.89
N VAL A 68 -4.37 3.40 2.52
CA VAL A 68 -3.09 2.66 2.48
C VAL A 68 -3.23 1.28 3.11
N VAL A 69 -3.90 1.17 4.26
CA VAL A 69 -4.15 -0.12 4.92
C VAL A 69 -4.98 -1.03 4.01
N ALA A 70 -6.04 -0.53 3.39
CA ALA A 70 -6.89 -1.31 2.50
C ALA A 70 -6.12 -1.86 1.30
N VAL A 71 -5.32 -1.03 0.62
CA VAL A 71 -4.50 -1.44 -0.53
C VAL A 71 -3.46 -2.49 -0.13
N SER A 72 -2.80 -2.31 1.02
CA SER A 72 -1.82 -3.27 1.53
C SER A 72 -2.43 -4.65 1.77
N VAL A 73 -3.62 -4.72 2.37
CA VAL A 73 -4.30 -6.00 2.65
C VAL A 73 -4.66 -6.71 1.34
N ILE A 74 -5.19 -5.97 0.36
CA ILE A 74 -5.55 -6.54 -0.95
C ILE A 74 -4.32 -7.12 -1.66
N ALA A 75 -3.20 -6.38 -1.66
CA ALA A 75 -1.96 -6.83 -2.30
C ALA A 75 -1.43 -8.15 -1.71
N VAL A 76 -1.48 -8.30 -0.38
CA VAL A 76 -1.05 -9.53 0.31
C VAL A 76 -1.94 -10.71 -0.07
N VAL A 77 -3.26 -10.53 -0.10
CA VAL A 77 -4.20 -11.59 -0.48
C VAL A 77 -3.92 -12.05 -1.92
N VAL A 78 -3.72 -11.12 -2.86
CA VAL A 78 -3.40 -11.46 -4.25
C VAL A 78 -2.09 -12.24 -4.35
N ALA A 79 -1.04 -11.83 -3.63
CA ALA A 79 0.24 -12.52 -3.63
C ALA A 79 0.14 -13.97 -3.10
N VAL A 80 -0.63 -14.19 -2.03
CA VAL A 80 -0.88 -15.53 -1.47
C VAL A 80 -1.63 -16.42 -2.47
N LEU A 81 -2.65 -15.89 -3.14
CA LEU A 81 -3.38 -16.63 -4.16
C LEU A 81 -2.46 -17.04 -5.31
N ILE A 82 -1.67 -16.11 -5.86
CA ILE A 82 -0.71 -16.39 -6.93
C ILE A 82 0.29 -17.46 -6.48
N GLY A 83 0.87 -17.33 -5.28
CA GLY A 83 1.80 -18.30 -4.73
C GLY A 83 1.19 -19.70 -4.58
N PHE A 84 -0.05 -19.80 -4.08
CA PHE A 84 -0.77 -21.05 -3.95
C PHE A 84 -1.04 -21.72 -5.30
N PHE A 85 -1.51 -20.95 -6.30
CA PHE A 85 -1.75 -21.47 -7.64
C PHE A 85 -0.47 -22.00 -8.29
N VAL A 86 0.64 -21.26 -8.21
CA VAL A 86 1.95 -21.69 -8.74
C VAL A 86 2.43 -22.97 -8.06
N TRP A 87 2.32 -23.05 -6.73
CA TRP A 87 2.69 -24.25 -5.98
C TRP A 87 1.88 -25.47 -6.43
N LYS A 88 0.57 -25.31 -6.61
CA LYS A 88 -0.33 -26.38 -7.06
C LYS A 88 0.00 -26.83 -8.49
N LEU A 89 0.33 -25.88 -9.37
CA LEU A 89 0.76 -26.16 -10.75
C LEU A 89 2.09 -26.92 -10.81
N GLN A 90 3.08 -26.57 -9.99
CA GLN A 90 4.37 -27.28 -9.96
C GLN A 90 4.26 -28.67 -9.32
N SER A 91 3.39 -28.83 -8.33
CA SER A 91 3.15 -30.12 -7.65
C SER A 91 2.50 -31.18 -8.57
N GLY A 92 1.88 -30.76 -9.68
CA GLY A 92 1.33 -31.65 -10.70
C GLY A 92 2.37 -32.20 -11.70
N ASN A 93 3.57 -31.62 -11.74
CA ASN A 93 4.55 -31.87 -12.81
C ASN A 93 5.81 -32.61 -12.32
N ALA A 94 5.88 -32.94 -11.02
CA ALA A 94 7.08 -33.45 -10.36
C ALA A 94 7.19 -35.00 -10.31
N TRP A 95 6.39 -35.73 -11.11
CA TRP A 95 6.39 -37.21 -11.15
C TRP A 95 6.60 -37.79 -12.56
N ASP A 96 7.22 -37.06 -13.48
CA ASP A 96 7.69 -37.64 -14.75
C ASP A 96 9.12 -37.19 -15.03
N GLY A 97 10.08 -37.97 -14.54
CA GLY A 97 11.51 -37.64 -14.60
C GLY A 97 12.39 -38.72 -14.01
N GLY A 98 12.04 -39.98 -14.28
CA GLY A 98 12.88 -41.13 -13.97
C GLY A 98 13.72 -41.54 -15.17
N GLN A 99 15.04 -41.50 -14.97
CA GLN A 99 16.01 -42.50 -15.46
C GLN A 99 16.60 -42.33 -16.88
N GLU A 100 17.87 -41.90 -16.93
CA GLU A 100 18.88 -42.50 -17.83
C GLU A 100 20.30 -42.25 -17.28
N GLY A 101 20.76 -43.22 -16.49
CA GLY A 101 22.16 -43.29 -16.03
C GLY A 101 23.05 -43.78 -17.16
N ALA A 102 23.90 -42.88 -17.68
CA ALA A 102 24.94 -43.20 -18.64
C ALA A 102 25.96 -44.19 -18.03
N ARG A 103 25.84 -45.47 -18.39
CA ARG A 103 26.81 -46.50 -18.06
C ARG A 103 28.01 -46.36 -19.01
N ILE A 104 29.11 -45.78 -18.53
CA ILE A 104 30.40 -45.84 -19.22
C ILE A 104 31.00 -47.23 -18.99
N HIS A 105 31.16 -48.02 -20.06
CA HIS A 105 32.12 -49.13 -20.12
C HIS A 105 32.79 -49.08 -21.49
N PRO A 106 34.12 -48.90 -21.57
CA PRO A 106 34.82 -49.06 -22.83
C PRO A 106 34.98 -50.56 -23.14
N ALA A 107 34.63 -50.97 -24.36
CA ALA A 107 35.09 -52.25 -24.92
C ALA A 107 36.50 -52.03 -25.49
N PRO A 108 37.43 -52.97 -25.28
CA PRO A 108 37.82 -53.79 -26.43
C PRO A 108 38.31 -55.21 -26.07
N PHE A 109 38.02 -56.19 -26.93
CA PHE A 109 39.07 -57.00 -27.54
C PHE A 109 38.47 -57.76 -28.73
N ARG A 110 39.16 -57.67 -29.86
CA ARG A 110 38.79 -58.18 -31.18
C ARG A 110 39.53 -59.49 -31.36
N GLU A 111 38.82 -60.59 -31.59
CA GLU A 111 39.42 -61.80 -32.15
C GLU A 111 38.75 -62.11 -33.49
N SER A 112 39.59 -62.35 -34.48
CA SER A 112 39.26 -62.33 -35.90
C SER A 112 39.25 -63.76 -36.45
N SER A 113 38.43 -63.95 -37.47
CA SER A 113 38.60 -64.92 -38.56
C SER A 113 37.97 -66.30 -38.37
N ALA A 114 36.95 -66.51 -39.21
CA ALA A 114 36.32 -67.76 -39.53
C ALA A 114 37.25 -68.71 -40.30
N THR A 115 36.71 -69.93 -40.47
CA THR A 115 36.97 -70.95 -41.52
C THR A 115 37.94 -72.06 -41.13
N ASP A 116 37.38 -73.13 -40.56
CA ASP A 116 37.94 -74.48 -40.65
C ASP A 116 37.47 -75.10 -41.97
N ALA A 117 38.43 -75.47 -42.82
CA ALA A 117 38.19 -76.19 -44.06
C ALA A 117 39.17 -77.38 -44.10
N ASP A 118 38.60 -78.57 -43.86
CA ASP A 118 38.89 -79.89 -44.45
C ASP A 118 40.29 -80.53 -44.27
N PRO A 119 40.36 -81.87 -44.06
CA PRO A 119 41.55 -82.60 -43.63
C PRO A 119 42.43 -83.00 -44.83
N THR A 120 43.65 -83.50 -44.59
CA THR A 120 44.26 -84.76 -45.09
C THR A 120 45.80 -84.71 -44.94
N VAL A 121 46.37 -85.85 -44.50
CA VAL A 121 47.80 -86.29 -44.43
C VAL A 121 48.60 -85.87 -43.21
#